data_AF-A0AA42YKK4-F1
#
_entry.id   AF-A0AA42YKK4-F1
#
_cell.length_a   1.000
_cell.length_b   1.000
_cell.length_c   1.000
_cell.angle_alpha   90.00
_cell.angle_beta   90.00
_cell.angle_gamma   90.00
#
_symmetry.space_group_name_H-M   'P 1'
#
loop_
_entity.id
_entity.type
_entity.pdbx_description
1 polymer ?
#
loop_
_entity_poly.entity_id
_entity_poly.type
_entity_poly.pdbx_seq_one_letter_code
_entity_poly.pdbx_strand_id
1 'polypeptide(L)'
;MGEIPAGAHEVLAAPEPDASEVGVNYAEACLKIFKQVLADGRKLACKRRGLRITLTLGERRGEGLLRRLEHGPAVRDVFRHAVAEAARDAGLELTFEDGAFYLDTGD
;
A
#
# COMPACT_ATOMS: atom_id res chain seq x y z
N MET A 1 -15.15 -9.23 -10.68
CA MET A 1 -13.86 -9.35 -9.97
C MET A 1 -12.83 -8.57 -10.76
N GLY A 2 -12.59 -7.31 -10.37
CA GLY A 2 -11.62 -6.46 -11.06
C GLY A 2 -10.22 -6.74 -10.53
N GLU A 3 -9.45 -7.55 -11.24
CA GLU A 3 -8.06 -7.82 -10.87
C GLU A 3 -7.18 -6.62 -11.23
N ILE A 4 -6.49 -6.10 -10.22
CA ILE A 4 -5.34 -5.24 -10.44
C ILE A 4 -4.11 -6.09 -10.13
N PRO A 5 -3.32 -6.51 -11.13
CA PRO A 5 -1.99 -7.02 -10.86
C PRO A 5 -1.14 -5.83 -10.42
N ALA A 6 -1.12 -5.54 -9.12
CA ALA A 6 -0.13 -4.64 -8.56
C ALA A 6 1.21 -5.38 -8.68
N GLY A 7 2.04 -4.98 -9.66
CA GLY A 7 3.32 -5.59 -10.00
C GLY A 7 4.35 -5.52 -8.87
N ALA A 8 4.14 -6.28 -7.81
CA ALA A 8 4.87 -6.19 -6.54
C ALA A 8 5.86 -7.33 -6.31
N HIS A 9 6.02 -8.24 -7.27
CA HIS A 9 6.89 -9.40 -7.09
C HIS A 9 8.36 -9.02 -6.86
N GLU A 10 8.85 -7.92 -7.45
CA GLU A 10 10.27 -7.55 -7.39
C GLU A 10 10.65 -6.56 -6.28
N VAL A 11 9.71 -5.73 -5.78
CA VAL A 11 10.01 -4.67 -4.77
C VAL A 11 10.03 -5.21 -3.34
N LEU A 12 9.44 -6.38 -3.11
CA LEU A 12 9.36 -7.02 -1.79
C LEU A 12 10.55 -7.92 -1.47
N ALA A 13 11.62 -7.92 -2.27
CA ALA A 13 12.90 -8.47 -1.84
C ALA A 13 13.50 -7.47 -0.82
N ALA A 14 13.38 -7.83 0.46
CA ALA A 14 13.83 -7.14 1.68
C ALA A 14 14.57 -5.78 1.49
N PRO A 15 14.00 -4.64 1.90
CA PRO A 15 14.82 -3.44 2.08
C PRO A 15 15.80 -3.70 3.22
N GLU A 16 17.06 -3.33 3.03
CA GLU A 16 17.98 -3.10 4.14
C GLU A 16 17.33 -2.10 5.14
N PRO A 17 17.60 -2.22 6.44
CA PRO A 17 17.00 -1.35 7.44
C PRO A 17 17.36 0.11 7.14
N ASP A 18 16.35 0.89 6.75
CA ASP A 18 16.48 2.33 6.55
C ASP A 18 16.81 3.04 7.86
N ALA A 19 17.69 4.04 7.78
CA ALA A 19 18.07 4.90 8.92
C ALA A 19 16.88 5.62 9.60
N SER A 20 15.71 5.65 8.95
CA SER A 20 14.47 6.21 9.50
C SER A 20 13.76 5.29 10.49
N GLU A 21 14.22 4.04 10.67
CA GLU A 21 13.69 3.00 11.57
C GLU A 21 12.23 2.54 11.33
N VAL A 22 11.41 3.37 10.67
CA VAL A 22 9.98 3.16 10.38
C VAL A 22 9.76 2.70 8.94
N GLY A 23 10.82 2.57 8.13
CA GLY A 23 10.73 2.06 6.76
C GLY A 23 10.21 3.06 5.74
N VAL A 24 10.58 4.33 5.91
CA VAL A 24 10.13 5.43 5.05
C VAL A 24 10.56 5.25 3.59
N ASN A 25 11.81 4.88 3.32
CA ASN A 25 12.25 4.70 1.93
C ASN A 25 11.67 3.41 1.34
N TYR A 26 11.52 2.35 2.13
CA TYR A 26 10.76 1.18 1.72
C TYR A 26 9.32 1.51 1.30
N ALA A 27 8.59 2.27 2.13
CA ALA A 27 7.24 2.70 1.79
C ALA A 27 7.25 3.51 0.48
N GLU A 28 8.19 4.43 0.31
CA GLU A 28 8.28 5.24 -0.92
C GLU A 28 8.58 4.42 -2.17
N ALA A 29 9.45 3.41 -2.08
CA ALA A 29 9.70 2.46 -3.16
C ALA A 29 8.42 1.69 -3.53
N CYS A 30 7.67 1.22 -2.52
CA CYS A 30 6.39 0.55 -2.73
C CYS A 30 5.33 1.49 -3.33
N LEU A 31 5.28 2.77 -2.98
CA LEU A 31 4.25 3.67 -3.53
C LEU A 31 4.37 3.89 -5.04
N LYS A 32 5.55 3.65 -5.63
CA LYS A 32 5.75 3.75 -7.08
C LYS A 32 4.94 2.71 -7.86
N ILE A 33 4.77 1.50 -7.32
CA ILE A 33 3.96 0.45 -7.98
C ILE A 33 2.47 0.77 -7.95
N PHE A 34 1.99 1.49 -6.94
CA PHE A 34 0.58 1.86 -6.81
C PHE A 34 0.14 2.97 -7.77
N LYS A 35 1.02 3.55 -8.59
CA LYS A 35 0.67 4.60 -9.55
C LYS A 35 0.27 3.98 -10.90
N GLN A 36 -0.94 3.45 -10.97
CA GLN A 36 -1.45 2.75 -12.16
C GLN A 36 -2.90 3.10 -12.47
N VAL A 37 -3.26 3.02 -13.74
CA VAL A 37 -4.66 3.14 -14.18
C VAL A 37 -5.20 1.73 -14.34
N LEU A 38 -6.34 1.44 -13.70
CA LEU A 38 -7.01 0.16 -13.81
C LEU A 38 -7.59 -0.02 -15.22
N ALA A 39 -7.86 -1.27 -15.60
CA ALA A 39 -8.62 -1.59 -16.81
C ALA A 39 -9.99 -0.91 -16.86
N ASP A 40 -10.58 -0.67 -15.69
CA ASP A 40 -11.86 0.02 -15.49
C ASP A 40 -11.77 1.56 -15.62
N GLY A 41 -10.59 2.10 -15.97
CA GLY A 41 -10.35 3.55 -16.11
C GLY A 41 -10.12 4.31 -14.80
N ARG A 42 -10.39 3.68 -13.65
CA ARG A 42 -10.07 4.23 -12.32
C ARG A 42 -8.57 4.40 -12.14
N LYS A 43 -8.13 5.50 -11.53
CA LYS A 43 -6.72 5.75 -11.21
C LYS A 43 -6.42 5.26 -9.80
N LEU A 44 -5.55 4.28 -9.67
CA LEU A 44 -4.92 3.91 -8.41
C LEU A 44 -3.71 4.82 -8.20
N ALA A 45 -3.66 5.41 -7.01
CA ALA A 45 -2.51 6.18 -6.54
C ALA A 45 -2.40 6.03 -5.03
N CYS A 46 -1.21 5.67 -4.56
CA CYS A 46 -0.89 5.79 -3.14
C CYS A 46 0.14 6.90 -2.95
N LYS A 47 -0.07 7.76 -1.96
CA LYS A 47 0.85 8.84 -1.58
C LYS A 47 1.15 8.77 -0.10
N ARG A 48 2.39 9.08 0.26
CA ARG A 48 2.79 9.23 1.66
C ARG A 48 2.99 10.70 1.99
N ARG A 49 2.54 11.11 3.17
CA ARG A 49 2.93 12.36 3.83
C ARG A 49 3.40 12.07 5.24
N GLY A 50 4.70 12.10 5.47
CA GLY A 50 5.30 11.71 6.75
C GLY A 50 5.05 10.24 7.04
N LEU A 51 4.32 9.95 8.13
CA LEU A 51 3.90 8.61 8.52
C LEU A 51 2.55 8.19 7.93
N ARG A 52 1.80 9.12 7.33
CA ARG A 52 0.48 8.81 6.78
C ARG A 52 0.60 8.30 5.35
N ILE A 53 -0.09 7.21 5.04
CA ILE A 53 -0.35 6.70 3.71
C ILE A 53 -1.77 7.10 3.31
N THR A 54 -1.92 7.61 2.11
CA THR A 54 -3.21 7.92 1.50
C THR A 54 -3.35 7.08 0.26
N LEU A 55 -4.36 6.22 0.22
CA LEU A 55 -4.73 5.43 -0.95
C LEU A 55 -5.88 6.15 -1.67
N THR A 56 -5.80 6.23 -2.99
CA THR A 56 -6.83 6.81 -3.84
C THR A 56 -7.09 5.88 -5.00
N LEU A 57 -8.36 5.52 -5.22
CA LEU A 57 -8.84 4.71 -6.32
C LEU A 57 -10.02 5.43 -6.98
N GLY A 58 -9.76 6.14 -8.08
CA GLY A 58 -10.79 6.96 -8.73
C GLY A 58 -11.27 8.06 -7.79
N GLU A 59 -12.55 7.99 -7.38
CA GLU A 59 -13.15 8.91 -6.40
C GLU A 59 -13.05 8.41 -4.95
N ARG A 60 -12.74 7.12 -4.74
CA ARG A 60 -12.54 6.56 -3.39
C ARG A 60 -11.17 6.95 -2.86
N ARG A 61 -11.12 7.36 -1.59
CA ARG A 61 -9.89 7.72 -0.92
C ARG A 61 -9.97 7.29 0.54
N GLY A 62 -8.85 6.79 1.05
CA GLY A 62 -8.71 6.47 2.46
C GLY A 62 -7.29 6.69 2.96
N GLU A 63 -7.14 6.70 4.28
CA GLU A 63 -5.90 7.01 4.97
C GLU A 63 -5.50 5.93 5.98
N GLY A 64 -4.21 5.70 6.13
CA GLY A 64 -3.63 4.76 7.10
C GLY A 64 -2.30 5.27 7.62
N LEU A 65 -1.81 4.71 8.72
CA LEU A 65 -0.63 5.25 9.42
C LEU A 65 0.46 4.20 9.63
N LEU A 66 1.71 4.57 9.35
CA LEU A 66 2.87 3.74 9.63
C LEU A 66 3.12 3.69 11.14
N ARG A 67 2.52 2.70 11.82
CA ARG A 67 2.64 2.50 13.28
C ARG A 67 3.64 1.40 13.63
N ARG A 68 4.93 1.73 13.63
CA ARG A 68 5.99 0.79 14.05
C ARG A 68 5.78 0.25 15.47
N LEU A 69 5.36 1.10 16.41
CA LEU A 69 5.14 0.67 17.80
C LEU A 69 3.99 -0.35 17.94
N GLU A 70 3.02 -0.32 17.03
CA GLU A 70 1.85 -1.20 17.04
C GLU A 70 2.09 -2.50 16.25
N HIS A 71 2.86 -2.42 15.15
CA HIS A 71 3.08 -3.55 14.22
C HIS A 71 4.50 -4.15 14.29
N GLY A 72 5.35 -3.64 15.16
CA GLY A 72 6.71 -4.14 15.38
C GLY A 72 7.76 -3.56 14.44
N PRO A 73 9.01 -4.07 14.52
CA PRO A 73 10.15 -3.49 13.81
C PRO A 73 10.18 -3.80 12.30
N ALA A 74 9.36 -4.76 11.85
CA ALA A 74 9.31 -5.17 10.45
C ALA A 74 8.61 -4.09 9.61
N VAL A 75 9.40 -3.29 8.89
CA VAL A 75 8.92 -2.20 8.02
C VAL A 75 7.90 -2.66 6.97
N ARG A 76 8.01 -3.92 6.55
CA ARG A 76 7.07 -4.58 5.63
C ARG A 76 5.68 -4.69 6.24
N ASP A 77 5.58 -5.22 7.44
CA ASP A 77 4.32 -5.39 8.16
C ASP A 77 3.71 -4.03 8.50
N VAL A 78 4.52 -3.08 8.96
CA VAL A 78 4.07 -1.69 9.20
C VAL A 78 3.45 -1.08 7.94
N PHE A 79 4.10 -1.22 6.78
CA PHE A 79 3.57 -0.72 5.52
C PHE A 79 2.30 -1.45 5.09
N ARG A 80 2.27 -2.79 5.18
CA ARG A 80 1.10 -3.60 4.83
C ARG A 80 -0.11 -3.21 5.67
N HIS A 81 0.05 -3.06 6.98
CA HIS A 81 -1.01 -2.62 7.87
C HIS A 81 -1.50 -1.22 7.51
N ALA A 82 -0.60 -0.26 7.29
CA ALA A 82 -0.98 1.10 6.91
C ALA A 82 -1.73 1.17 5.57
N VAL A 83 -1.33 0.37 4.57
CA VAL A 83 -2.03 0.31 3.28
C VAL A 83 -3.38 -0.38 3.41
N ALA A 84 -3.47 -1.45 4.20
CA ALA A 84 -4.72 -2.14 4.47
C ALA A 84 -5.72 -1.25 5.24
N GLU A 85 -5.25 -0.46 6.20
CA GLU A 85 -6.06 0.58 6.86
C GLU A 85 -6.58 1.59 5.83
N ALA A 86 -5.69 2.13 4.98
CA ALA A 86 -6.09 3.11 3.97
C ALA A 86 -7.10 2.53 2.95
N ALA A 87 -6.97 1.25 2.59
CA ALA A 87 -7.94 0.58 1.73
C ALA A 87 -9.30 0.43 2.42
N ARG A 88 -9.32 -0.05 3.68
CA ARG A 88 -10.56 -0.20 4.47
C ARG A 88 -11.28 1.13 4.67
N ASP A 89 -10.54 2.19 4.98
CA ASP A 89 -11.06 3.56 5.12
C ASP A 89 -11.66 4.08 3.81
N ALA A 90 -11.08 3.69 2.67
CA ALA A 90 -11.62 3.99 1.33
C ALA A 90 -12.83 3.13 0.94
N GLY A 91 -13.26 2.19 1.80
CA GLY A 91 -14.30 1.20 1.50
C GLY A 91 -13.85 0.14 0.48
N LEU A 92 -12.58 -0.23 0.51
CA LEU A 92 -11.97 -1.23 -0.36
C LEU A 92 -11.37 -2.36 0.49
N GLU A 93 -11.29 -3.56 -0.07
CA GLU A 93 -10.60 -4.66 0.57
C GLU A 93 -9.26 -4.89 -0.13
N LEU A 94 -8.18 -4.88 0.64
CA LEU A 94 -6.83 -5.09 0.13
C LEU A 94 -6.23 -6.31 0.82
N THR A 95 -5.94 -7.31 0.02
CA THR A 95 -5.37 -8.60 0.43
C THR A 95 -3.93 -8.68 -0.07
N PHE A 96 -3.09 -9.37 0.68
CA PHE A 96 -1.71 -9.60 0.31
C PHE A 96 -1.47 -11.10 0.20
N GLU A 97 -1.15 -11.59 -1.00
CA GLU A 97 -0.88 -13.00 -1.28
C GLU A 97 0.33 -13.10 -2.22
N ASP A 98 1.22 -14.09 -2.02
CA ASP A 98 2.34 -14.41 -2.92
C ASP A 98 3.27 -13.25 -3.36
N GLY A 99 3.43 -12.20 -2.53
CA GLY A 99 4.24 -11.05 -2.95
C GLY A 99 3.48 -10.01 -3.76
N ALA A 100 2.16 -10.16 -3.91
CA ALA A 100 1.30 -9.24 -4.63
C ALA A 100 0.22 -8.63 -3.73
N PHE A 101 -0.19 -7.42 -4.07
CA PHE A 101 -1.35 -6.77 -3.48
C PHE A 101 -2.55 -6.98 -4.39
N TYR A 102 -3.61 -7.53 -3.83
CA TYR A 102 -4.90 -7.73 -4.49
C TYR A 102 -5.87 -6.73 -3.91
N LEU A 103 -6.39 -5.83 -4.75
CA LEU A 103 -7.40 -4.87 -4.34
C LEU A 103 -8.74 -5.35 -4.87
N ASP A 104 -9.63 -5.76 -3.97
CA ASP A 104 -11.02 -5.98 -4.32
C ASP A 104 -11.75 -4.63 -4.30
N THR A 105 -12.33 -4.31 -5.45
CA THR A 105 -13.00 -3.02 -5.65
C THR A 105 -14.50 -3.07 -5.37
N GLY A 106 -15.03 -4.24 -4.96
CA GLY A 106 -16.43 -4.47 -4.61
C GLY A 106 -17.38 -3.86 -5.63
N ASP A 107 -17.43 -4.44 -6.83
CA ASP A 107 -18.49 -4.17 -7.81
C ASP A 107 -19.73 -5.00 -7.48
#